data_AF-A0A8J3BBX1-F1
#
_entry.id   AF-A0A8J3BBX1-F1
#
_cell.length_a   1.000
_cell.length_b   1.000
_cell.length_c   1.000
_cell.angle_alpha   90.00
_cell.angle_beta   90.00
_cell.angle_gamma   90.00
#
_symmetry.space_group_name_H-M   'P 1'
#
loop_
_entity.id
_entity.type
_entity.pdbx_description
1 polymer ?
#
loop_
_entity_poly.entity_id
_entity_poly.type
_entity_poly.pdbx_seq_one_letter_code
_entity_poly.pdbx_strand_id
1 'polypeptide(L)'
;MDPELSATLRTGPFHHALRAAIRARGLSLQRLQHRLNEVGLHIGLGTLSYWQSGKRRPERADSLRAVAALEGVLELPERSLLVLLGPPRPRGRAAGLPRGAKSYTDLIRGAQPLMDVIDDLGPHDGRLHTISTFESVYCGPERSAHTAEYSQIVQAHQPTDRTVVVYQGEDGANAEHFTVTAMENCRIGRVRIDPDTPRLVAEVLFDRKLMVGETQLFKFRFNDPSGIQSNQHYLWVRFPARQVVIQVNFHPDALPAVCWRFHRRHEGGPDLTREEITLGPHRSIHVVATDMQPGLVGLGWDWS
;
A
#
# COMPACT_ATOMS: atom_id res chain seq x y z
N MET A 1 14.45 37.65 -8.89
CA MET A 1 13.87 36.80 -7.84
C MET A 1 14.98 36.49 -6.85
N ASP A 2 14.73 36.66 -5.55
CA ASP A 2 15.71 36.40 -4.48
C ASP A 2 16.21 34.93 -4.55
N PRO A 3 17.53 34.65 -4.53
CA PRO A 3 18.08 33.28 -4.57
C PRO A 3 17.51 32.36 -3.49
N GLU A 4 17.24 32.88 -2.29
CA GLU A 4 16.68 32.11 -1.16
C GLU A 4 15.20 31.73 -1.44
N LEU A 5 14.44 32.64 -2.05
CA LEU A 5 13.07 32.39 -2.50
C LEU A 5 13.04 31.35 -3.62
N SER A 6 13.92 31.48 -4.62
CA SER A 6 14.01 30.52 -5.72
C SER A 6 14.41 29.11 -5.25
N ALA A 7 15.28 28.99 -4.25
CA ALA A 7 15.61 27.70 -3.66
C ALA A 7 14.41 27.09 -2.92
N THR A 8 13.72 27.88 -2.10
CA THR A 8 12.56 27.41 -1.32
C THR A 8 11.37 27.04 -2.21
N LEU A 9 11.18 27.73 -3.34
CA LEU A 9 10.14 27.42 -4.33
C LEU A 9 10.38 26.12 -5.11
N ARG A 10 11.63 25.63 -5.17
CA ARG A 10 11.98 24.39 -5.90
C ARG A 10 11.88 23.14 -5.03
N THR A 11 12.33 23.20 -3.79
CA THR A 11 12.48 22.01 -2.93
C THR A 11 11.99 22.20 -1.49
N GLY A 12 11.57 23.40 -1.12
CA GLY A 12 11.17 23.73 0.24
C GLY A 12 9.75 23.29 0.58
N PRO A 13 9.44 23.05 1.88
CA PRO A 13 8.07 22.80 2.31
C PRO A 13 7.17 24.02 2.03
N PHE A 14 5.93 23.76 1.58
CA PHE A 14 4.96 24.80 1.15
C PHE A 14 4.85 26.00 2.10
N HIS A 15 4.78 25.79 3.42
CA HIS A 15 4.61 26.87 4.38
C HIS A 15 5.83 27.79 4.48
N HIS A 16 7.04 27.27 4.28
CA HIS A 16 8.26 28.08 4.18
C HIS A 16 8.28 28.88 2.88
N ALA A 17 7.94 28.26 1.75
CA ALA A 17 7.87 28.95 0.46
C ALA A 17 6.81 30.07 0.44
N LEU A 18 5.63 29.79 0.99
CA LEU A 18 4.56 30.78 1.13
C LEU A 18 4.99 31.94 2.04
N ARG A 19 5.63 31.66 3.18
CA ARG A 19 6.14 32.71 4.08
C ARG A 19 7.20 33.57 3.41
N ALA A 20 8.13 32.95 2.69
CA ALA A 20 9.18 33.64 1.96
C ALA A 20 8.60 34.53 0.84
N ALA A 21 7.63 34.03 0.08
CA ALA A 21 6.98 34.78 -0.99
C ALA A 21 6.19 36.00 -0.46
N ILE A 22 5.46 35.84 0.64
CA ILE A 22 4.72 36.93 1.29
C ILE A 22 5.69 38.01 1.78
N ARG A 23 6.80 37.60 2.41
CA ARG A 23 7.86 38.51 2.88
C ARG A 23 8.49 39.27 1.71
N ALA A 24 8.83 38.57 0.63
CA ALA A 24 9.44 39.18 -0.55
C ALA A 24 8.52 40.20 -1.24
N ARG A 25 7.19 39.96 -1.23
CA ARG A 25 6.21 40.90 -1.79
C ARG A 25 5.84 42.04 -0.83
N GLY A 26 6.23 41.95 0.44
CA GLY A 26 5.91 42.96 1.46
C GLY A 26 4.41 43.08 1.78
N LEU A 27 3.64 41.99 1.61
CA LEU A 27 2.20 42.01 1.85
C LEU A 27 1.84 41.50 3.25
N SER A 28 0.86 42.15 3.90
CA SER A 28 0.22 41.61 5.09
C SER A 28 -0.81 40.53 4.71
N LEU A 29 -1.12 39.62 5.65
CA LEU A 29 -2.16 38.59 5.43
C LEU A 29 -3.55 39.20 5.17
N GLN A 30 -3.85 40.37 5.75
CA GLN A 30 -5.07 41.12 5.49
C GLN A 30 -5.13 41.62 4.05
N ARG A 31 -4.02 42.11 3.52
CA ARG A 31 -3.95 42.60 2.14
C ARG A 31 -4.01 41.46 1.11
N LEU A 32 -3.46 40.29 1.45
CA LEU A 32 -3.63 39.06 0.67
C LEU A 32 -5.07 38.58 0.65
N GLN A 33 -5.72 38.54 1.82
CA GLN A 33 -7.13 38.17 1.91
C GLN A 33 -8.02 39.10 1.08
N HIS A 34 -7.78 40.42 1.18
CA HIS A 34 -8.55 41.41 0.42
C HIS A 34 -8.43 41.17 -1.09
N ARG A 35 -7.21 40.96 -1.61
CA ARG A 35 -6.99 40.68 -3.03
C ARG A 35 -7.59 39.34 -3.48
N LEU A 36 -7.60 38.31 -2.64
CA LEU A 36 -8.28 37.06 -2.96
C LEU A 36 -9.80 37.24 -3.04
N ASN A 37 -10.37 38.06 -2.16
CA ASN A 37 -11.79 38.40 -2.19
C ASN A 37 -12.19 39.17 -3.46
N GLU A 38 -11.34 40.07 -3.97
CA GLU A 38 -11.57 40.79 -5.23
C GLU A 38 -11.68 39.84 -6.43
N VAL A 39 -11.03 38.67 -6.37
CA VAL A 39 -11.10 37.61 -7.40
C VAL A 39 -12.16 36.55 -7.05
N GLY A 40 -13.05 36.84 -6.11
CA GLY A 40 -14.18 35.98 -5.72
C GLY A 40 -13.80 34.75 -4.89
N LEU A 41 -12.62 34.74 -4.26
CA LEU A 41 -12.13 33.62 -3.44
C LEU A 41 -12.10 34.00 -1.96
N HIS A 42 -13.15 33.61 -1.24
CA HIS A 42 -13.31 33.94 0.17
C HIS A 42 -12.54 32.99 1.09
N ILE A 43 -11.35 33.40 1.53
CA ILE A 43 -10.54 32.67 2.52
C ILE A 43 -10.39 33.49 3.80
N GLY A 44 -10.65 32.88 4.96
CA GLY A 44 -10.47 33.52 6.26
C GLY A 44 -8.99 33.76 6.62
N LEU A 45 -8.71 34.85 7.34
CA LEU A 45 -7.36 35.18 7.86
C LEU A 45 -6.73 34.05 8.67
N GLY A 46 -7.52 33.34 9.49
CA GLY A 46 -7.05 32.19 10.25
C GLY A 46 -6.53 31.06 9.36
N THR A 47 -7.15 30.84 8.20
CA THR A 47 -6.71 29.83 7.23
C THR A 47 -5.37 30.20 6.60
N LEU A 48 -5.20 31.46 6.19
CA LEU A 48 -3.92 31.95 5.64
C LEU A 48 -2.80 31.88 6.69
N SER A 49 -3.11 32.22 7.94
CA SER A 49 -2.17 32.09 9.07
C SER A 49 -1.78 30.63 9.36
N TYR A 50 -2.74 29.70 9.30
CA TYR A 50 -2.45 28.27 9.43
C TYR A 50 -1.63 27.70 8.28
N TRP A 51 -1.80 28.22 7.06
CA TRP A 51 -0.97 27.83 5.92
C TRP A 51 0.47 28.33 6.05
N GLN A 52 0.66 29.57 6.49
CA GLN A 52 2.00 30.15 6.70
C GLN A 52 2.76 29.51 7.86
N SER A 53 2.06 29.06 8.91
CA SER A 53 2.64 28.36 10.06
C SER A 53 2.82 26.86 9.85
N GLY A 54 2.29 26.30 8.75
CA GLY A 54 2.34 24.85 8.49
C GLY A 54 1.34 24.02 9.29
N LYS A 55 0.51 24.65 10.15
CA LYS A 55 -0.51 23.98 10.97
C LYS A 55 -1.64 23.36 10.15
N ARG A 56 -1.92 23.89 8.95
CA ARG A 56 -2.85 23.29 7.97
C ARG A 56 -2.27 23.38 6.58
N ARG A 57 -2.56 22.40 5.74
CA ARG A 57 -2.19 22.39 4.31
C ARG A 57 -3.45 22.57 3.44
N PRO A 58 -3.39 23.37 2.37
CA PRO A 58 -4.45 23.42 1.37
C PRO A 58 -4.63 22.06 0.68
N GLU A 59 -5.85 21.53 0.66
CA GLU A 59 -6.16 20.22 0.03
C GLU A 59 -7.47 20.22 -0.78
N ARG A 60 -8.47 21.05 -0.45
CA ARG A 60 -9.76 21.10 -1.15
C ARG A 60 -9.65 21.86 -2.47
N ALA A 61 -10.53 21.57 -3.44
CA ALA A 61 -10.56 22.25 -4.74
C ALA A 61 -10.56 23.78 -4.61
N ASP A 62 -11.41 24.33 -3.74
CA ASP A 62 -11.46 25.78 -3.48
C ASP A 62 -10.17 26.31 -2.84
N SER A 63 -9.53 25.52 -1.98
CA SER A 63 -8.23 25.88 -1.39
C SER A 63 -7.10 25.83 -2.42
N LEU A 64 -7.13 24.89 -3.36
CA LEU A 64 -6.15 24.81 -4.45
C LEU A 64 -6.35 25.96 -5.45
N ARG A 65 -7.60 26.30 -5.77
CA ARG A 65 -7.92 27.52 -6.55
C ARG A 65 -7.40 28.78 -5.87
N ALA A 66 -7.54 28.87 -4.54
CA ALA A 66 -6.97 29.98 -3.79
C ALA A 66 -5.44 30.00 -3.78
N VAL A 67 -4.77 28.84 -3.76
CA VAL A 67 -3.30 28.78 -3.89
C VAL A 67 -2.85 29.22 -5.30
N ALA A 68 -3.58 28.83 -6.34
CA ALA A 68 -3.31 29.30 -7.70
C ALA A 68 -3.46 30.83 -7.80
N ALA A 69 -4.51 31.40 -7.20
CA ALA A 69 -4.71 32.84 -7.17
C ALA A 69 -3.63 33.56 -6.33
N LEU A 70 -3.15 32.94 -5.26
CA LEU A 70 -2.04 33.46 -4.46
C LEU A 70 -0.74 33.61 -5.27
N GLU A 71 -0.45 32.69 -6.19
CA GLU A 71 0.72 32.78 -7.07
C GLU A 71 0.67 34.06 -7.92
N GLY A 72 -0.51 34.40 -8.46
CA GLY A 72 -0.72 35.66 -9.18
C GLY A 72 -0.59 36.90 -8.29
N VAL A 73 -1.21 36.90 -7.10
CA VAL A 73 -1.12 38.02 -6.15
C VAL A 73 0.31 38.27 -5.65
N LEU A 74 1.09 37.19 -5.52
CA LEU A 74 2.48 37.21 -5.07
C LEU A 74 3.48 37.36 -6.23
N GLU A 75 3.02 37.47 -7.47
CA GLU A 75 3.85 37.59 -8.68
C GLU A 75 4.87 36.45 -8.82
N LEU A 76 4.42 35.24 -8.48
CA LEU A 76 5.21 34.02 -8.61
C LEU A 76 4.96 33.35 -9.98
N PRO A 77 5.90 32.53 -10.46
CA PRO A 77 5.64 31.66 -11.61
C PRO A 77 4.43 30.78 -11.35
N GLU A 78 3.64 30.53 -12.40
CA GLU A 78 2.47 29.68 -12.33
C GLU A 78 2.85 28.30 -11.77
N ARG A 79 2.04 27.78 -10.86
CA ARG A 79 2.19 26.49 -10.20
C ARG A 79 3.39 26.35 -9.26
N SER A 80 4.15 27.41 -8.99
CA SER A 80 5.34 27.36 -8.11
C SER A 80 5.02 27.00 -6.65
N LEU A 81 3.87 27.41 -6.10
CA LEU A 81 3.40 27.01 -4.78
C LEU A 81 2.55 25.73 -4.85
N LEU A 82 1.77 25.55 -5.91
CA LEU A 82 0.96 24.35 -6.14
C LEU A 82 1.81 23.08 -6.25
N VAL A 83 2.95 23.14 -6.94
CA VAL A 83 3.87 21.99 -7.07
C VAL A 83 4.41 21.56 -5.70
N LEU A 84 4.63 22.50 -4.78
CA LEU A 84 5.06 22.22 -3.41
C LEU A 84 3.97 21.60 -2.53
N LEU A 85 2.70 21.71 -2.93
CA LEU A 85 1.61 20.96 -2.30
C LEU A 85 1.61 19.48 -2.72
N GLY A 86 2.27 19.17 -3.84
CA GLY A 86 2.17 17.89 -4.52
C GLY A 86 0.74 17.62 -5.02
N PRO A 87 0.53 16.60 -5.86
CA PRO A 87 -0.82 16.17 -6.23
C PRO A 87 -1.73 15.92 -5.01
N PRO A 88 -3.04 16.19 -5.12
CA PRO A 88 -3.99 16.06 -4.03
C PRO A 88 -3.88 14.68 -3.37
N ARG A 89 -3.90 14.64 -2.02
CA ARG A 89 -4.07 13.35 -1.33
C ARG A 89 -5.45 12.80 -1.71
N PRO A 90 -5.55 11.54 -2.18
CA PRO A 90 -6.85 10.90 -2.36
C PRO A 90 -7.61 10.95 -1.03
N ARG A 91 -8.85 11.44 -1.05
CA ARG A 91 -9.77 11.33 0.09
C ARG A 91 -10.72 10.15 -0.17
N GLY A 92 -10.82 9.25 0.80
CA GLY A 92 -11.55 7.98 0.76
C GLY A 92 -10.92 6.97 1.73
N ARG A 93 -11.39 5.72 1.76
CA ARG A 93 -10.87 4.61 2.60
C ARG A 93 -9.35 4.32 2.49
N ALA A 94 -8.66 4.99 1.57
CA ALA A 94 -7.20 4.98 1.39
C ALA A 94 -6.47 6.21 2.00
N ALA A 95 -7.16 7.04 2.79
CA ALA A 95 -6.60 8.24 3.40
C ALA A 95 -5.45 7.90 4.37
N GLY A 96 -4.20 8.10 3.92
CA GLY A 96 -2.99 7.77 4.67
C GLY A 96 -1.98 6.94 3.88
N LEU A 97 -2.40 6.32 2.77
CA LEU A 97 -1.52 5.53 1.92
C LEU A 97 -0.72 6.41 0.93
N PRO A 98 0.53 6.04 0.58
CA PRO A 98 1.28 6.63 -0.53
C PRO A 98 0.49 6.62 -1.85
N ARG A 99 0.85 7.51 -2.78
CA ARG A 99 0.16 7.60 -4.08
C ARG A 99 0.23 6.30 -4.85
N GLY A 100 -0.88 5.96 -5.49
CA GLY A 100 -1.00 4.74 -6.27
C GLY A 100 -1.06 3.50 -5.40
N ALA A 101 -1.34 3.60 -4.09
CA ALA A 101 -1.68 2.47 -3.24
C ALA A 101 -3.19 2.22 -3.20
N LYS A 102 -3.58 1.01 -2.80
CA LYS A 102 -4.96 0.57 -2.57
C LYS A 102 -5.16 0.13 -1.13
N SER A 103 -6.33 0.42 -0.57
CA SER A 103 -6.73 -0.15 0.72
C SER A 103 -7.09 -1.63 0.55
N TYR A 104 -7.25 -2.37 1.66
CA TYR A 104 -7.78 -3.73 1.59
C TYR A 104 -9.18 -3.77 0.96
N THR A 105 -10.03 -2.77 1.22
CA THR A 105 -11.39 -2.71 0.65
C THR A 105 -11.42 -2.53 -0.87
N ASP A 106 -10.34 -2.01 -1.47
CA ASP A 106 -10.24 -1.86 -2.93
C ASP A 106 -9.80 -3.15 -3.62
N LEU A 107 -9.25 -4.12 -2.87
CA LEU A 107 -8.60 -5.33 -3.39
C LEU A 107 -9.32 -6.62 -2.98
N ILE A 108 -9.86 -6.66 -1.77
CA ILE A 108 -10.39 -7.87 -1.15
C ILE A 108 -11.91 -7.77 -1.12
N ARG A 109 -12.57 -8.83 -1.57
CA ARG A 109 -14.03 -8.91 -1.50
C ARG A 109 -14.44 -9.12 -0.05
N GLY A 110 -15.38 -8.30 0.43
CA GLY A 110 -15.84 -8.38 1.82
C GLY A 110 -14.73 -8.09 2.83
N ALA A 111 -13.88 -7.10 2.57
CA ALA A 111 -12.73 -6.80 3.43
C ALA A 111 -13.08 -6.18 4.79
N GLN A 112 -14.36 -5.91 5.10
CA GLN A 112 -14.73 -5.18 6.32
C GLN A 112 -14.35 -5.95 7.61
N PRO A 113 -14.68 -7.24 7.77
CA PRO A 113 -14.27 -7.98 8.96
C PRO A 113 -12.74 -8.05 9.10
N LEU A 114 -12.02 -8.22 7.99
CA LEU A 114 -10.56 -8.12 7.96
C LEU A 114 -10.05 -6.76 8.45
N MET A 115 -10.67 -5.65 8.02
CA MET A 115 -10.29 -4.32 8.47
C MET A 115 -10.50 -4.15 9.98
N ASP A 116 -11.62 -4.64 10.50
CA ASP A 116 -11.94 -4.56 11.94
C ASP A 116 -10.87 -5.34 12.76
N VAL A 117 -10.48 -6.53 12.29
CA VAL A 117 -9.40 -7.32 12.88
C VAL A 117 -8.04 -6.62 12.82
N ILE A 118 -7.73 -5.93 11.72
CA ILE A 118 -6.48 -5.17 11.57
C ILE A 118 -6.48 -3.95 12.49
N ASP A 119 -7.60 -3.25 12.61
CA ASP A 119 -7.74 -2.06 13.44
C ASP A 119 -7.59 -2.40 14.95
N ASP A 120 -8.04 -3.59 15.37
CA ASP A 120 -7.81 -4.14 16.72
C ASP A 120 -6.32 -4.36 17.05
N LEU A 121 -5.49 -4.59 16.02
CA LEU A 121 -4.04 -4.66 16.19
C LEU A 121 -3.42 -3.26 16.30
N GLY A 122 -4.15 -2.21 15.99
CA GLY A 122 -3.72 -0.82 16.03
C GLY A 122 -3.33 -0.25 14.65
N PRO A 123 -2.81 0.98 14.60
CA PRO A 123 -2.54 1.65 13.33
C PRO A 123 -1.30 1.07 12.64
N HIS A 124 -1.51 0.10 11.76
CA HIS A 124 -0.45 -0.49 10.92
C HIS A 124 -0.43 0.09 9.51
N ASP A 125 -1.57 0.60 9.06
CA ASP A 125 -1.76 0.83 7.64
C ASP A 125 -0.94 2.02 7.12
N GLY A 126 -0.33 1.84 5.94
CA GLY A 126 0.48 2.86 5.27
C GLY A 126 1.81 3.24 5.95
N ARG A 127 2.19 2.60 7.06
CA ARG A 127 3.47 2.87 7.74
C ARG A 127 4.68 2.36 6.96
N LEU A 128 4.51 1.26 6.26
CA LEU A 128 5.49 0.67 5.35
C LEU A 128 4.79 0.08 4.14
N HIS A 129 5.57 -0.28 3.13
CA HIS A 129 5.10 -1.05 1.99
C HIS A 129 6.11 -2.14 1.63
N THR A 130 5.60 -3.19 0.98
CA THR A 130 6.44 -4.27 0.46
C THR A 130 7.04 -3.84 -0.88
N ILE A 131 8.37 -3.79 -0.95
CA ILE A 131 9.13 -3.54 -2.18
C ILE A 131 9.20 -4.83 -3.00
N SER A 132 9.53 -5.94 -2.35
CA SER A 132 9.68 -7.24 -2.99
C SER A 132 9.09 -8.35 -2.13
N THR A 133 8.40 -9.28 -2.77
CA THR A 133 7.91 -10.51 -2.16
C THR A 133 8.38 -11.69 -2.99
N PHE A 134 8.92 -12.69 -2.31
CA PHE A 134 9.15 -14.02 -2.85
C PHE A 134 8.35 -14.99 -2.01
N GLU A 135 7.47 -15.75 -2.65
CA GLU A 135 6.61 -16.72 -2.01
C GLU A 135 6.84 -18.11 -2.61
N SER A 136 6.97 -19.10 -1.74
CA SER A 136 7.00 -20.52 -2.11
C SER A 136 5.83 -21.24 -1.44
N VAL A 137 4.94 -21.75 -2.27
CA VAL A 137 3.76 -22.51 -1.86
C VAL A 137 3.99 -23.98 -2.15
N TYR A 138 3.52 -24.85 -1.25
CA TYR A 138 3.65 -26.29 -1.38
C TYR A 138 2.27 -26.94 -1.33
N CYS A 139 1.90 -27.59 -2.43
CA CYS A 139 0.67 -28.35 -2.55
C CYS A 139 0.91 -29.82 -2.18
N GLY A 140 0.09 -30.36 -1.29
CA GLY A 140 0.18 -31.75 -0.84
C GLY A 140 -0.46 -32.77 -1.79
N PRO A 141 -0.34 -34.07 -1.46
CA PRO A 141 -0.95 -35.16 -2.24
C PRO A 141 -2.50 -35.08 -2.33
N GLU A 142 -3.14 -34.44 -1.36
CA GLU A 142 -4.59 -34.16 -1.33
C GLU A 142 -4.98 -32.92 -2.14
N ARG A 143 -4.04 -32.32 -2.89
CA ARG A 143 -4.27 -31.15 -3.75
C ARG A 143 -4.58 -29.85 -2.99
N SER A 144 -4.35 -29.80 -1.68
CA SER A 144 -4.45 -28.57 -0.89
C SER A 144 -3.12 -27.83 -0.83
N ALA A 145 -3.18 -26.49 -0.76
CA ALA A 145 -2.02 -25.67 -0.47
C ALA A 145 -1.73 -25.71 1.04
N HIS A 146 -0.69 -26.41 1.45
CA HIS A 146 -0.41 -26.68 2.86
C HIS A 146 0.45 -25.64 3.54
N THR A 147 1.45 -25.16 2.81
CA THR A 147 2.50 -24.33 3.36
C THR A 147 2.78 -23.20 2.38
N ALA A 148 2.83 -21.98 2.90
CA ALA A 148 3.23 -20.79 2.16
C ALA A 148 4.37 -20.09 2.92
N GLU A 149 5.56 -20.08 2.33
CA GLU A 149 6.74 -19.42 2.85
C GLU A 149 6.96 -18.08 2.17
N TYR A 150 7.20 -17.05 2.96
CA TYR A 150 7.37 -15.68 2.49
C TYR A 150 8.76 -15.17 2.81
N SER A 151 9.39 -14.55 1.82
CA SER A 151 10.54 -13.66 2.01
C SER A 151 10.16 -12.28 1.50
N GLN A 152 10.12 -11.30 2.40
CA GLN A 152 9.67 -9.95 2.07
C GLN A 152 10.73 -8.90 2.39
N ILE A 153 10.86 -7.93 1.49
CA ILE A 153 11.59 -6.69 1.72
C ILE A 153 10.58 -5.57 1.81
N VAL A 154 10.52 -4.89 2.96
CA VAL A 154 9.64 -3.73 3.18
C VAL A 154 10.46 -2.46 3.35
N GLN A 155 9.85 -1.31 3.06
CA GLN A 155 10.40 0.02 3.37
C GLN A 155 9.40 0.87 4.15
N ALA A 156 9.91 1.48 5.21
CA ALA A 156 9.14 2.34 6.09
C ALA A 156 8.95 3.76 5.51
N HIS A 157 7.73 4.29 5.63
CA HIS A 157 7.35 5.68 5.34
C HIS A 157 7.05 6.47 6.61
N GLN A 158 6.89 5.76 7.73
CA GLN A 158 6.76 6.30 9.08
C GLN A 158 7.53 5.39 10.05
N PRO A 159 8.02 5.91 11.19
CA PRO A 159 8.72 5.06 12.15
C PRO A 159 7.83 3.92 12.65
N THR A 160 8.31 2.67 12.50
CA THR A 160 7.57 1.46 12.89
C THR A 160 8.53 0.33 13.22
N ASP A 161 8.11 -0.57 14.10
CA ASP A 161 8.85 -1.78 14.49
C ASP A 161 8.13 -3.06 14.07
N ARG A 162 7.09 -2.94 13.25
CA ARG A 162 6.21 -4.06 12.88
C ARG A 162 5.50 -3.85 11.55
N THR A 163 4.96 -4.95 11.04
CA THR A 163 3.98 -5.01 9.94
C THR A 163 2.85 -5.97 10.29
N VAL A 164 1.79 -5.96 9.49
CA VAL A 164 0.73 -6.97 9.51
C VAL A 164 0.81 -7.80 8.24
N VAL A 165 0.62 -9.11 8.39
CA VAL A 165 0.49 -10.08 7.30
C VAL A 165 -0.87 -10.77 7.39
N VAL A 166 -1.43 -11.12 6.24
CA VAL A 166 -2.75 -11.74 6.12
C VAL A 166 -2.60 -13.01 5.31
N TYR A 167 -3.15 -14.11 5.81
CA TYR A 167 -3.33 -15.36 5.09
C TYR A 167 -4.81 -15.59 4.85
N GLN A 168 -5.14 -16.17 3.70
CA GLN A 168 -6.49 -16.56 3.31
C GLN A 168 -6.44 -18.02 2.88
N GLY A 169 -7.17 -18.86 3.62
CA GLY A 169 -7.41 -20.24 3.23
C GLY A 169 -8.57 -20.36 2.24
N GLU A 170 -8.78 -21.57 1.75
CA GLU A 170 -9.91 -21.91 0.87
C GLU A 170 -11.26 -21.81 1.60
N ASP A 171 -12.34 -21.66 0.83
CA ASP A 171 -13.70 -21.65 1.36
C ASP A 171 -14.01 -22.94 2.13
N GLY A 172 -14.51 -22.80 3.37
CA GLY A 172 -14.79 -23.91 4.27
C GLY A 172 -13.63 -24.31 5.19
N ALA A 173 -12.45 -23.70 5.04
CA ALA A 173 -11.34 -23.91 5.98
C ALA A 173 -11.66 -23.31 7.36
N ASN A 174 -11.14 -23.92 8.43
CA ASN A 174 -11.19 -23.33 9.76
C ASN A 174 -9.87 -22.61 10.06
N ALA A 175 -9.91 -21.27 10.10
CA ALA A 175 -8.74 -20.45 10.36
C ALA A 175 -8.16 -20.59 11.78
N GLU A 176 -8.89 -21.19 12.73
CA GLU A 176 -8.35 -21.55 14.05
C GLU A 176 -7.22 -22.58 13.99
N HIS A 177 -7.17 -23.39 12.94
CA HIS A 177 -6.10 -24.37 12.73
C HIS A 177 -4.91 -23.83 11.96
N PHE A 178 -5.00 -22.59 11.44
CA PHE A 178 -3.89 -21.97 10.73
C PHE A 178 -2.82 -21.57 11.72
N THR A 179 -1.56 -21.73 11.32
CA THR A 179 -0.43 -21.27 12.13
C THR A 179 0.47 -20.38 11.31
N VAL A 180 1.14 -19.46 12.01
CA VAL A 180 2.16 -18.59 11.45
C VAL A 180 3.44 -18.72 12.26
N THR A 181 4.56 -18.95 11.60
CA THR A 181 5.86 -19.15 12.22
C THR A 181 6.85 -18.12 11.68
N ALA A 182 7.54 -17.41 12.58
CA ALA A 182 8.66 -16.55 12.21
C ALA A 182 9.87 -17.41 11.83
N MET A 183 10.58 -17.02 10.77
CA MET A 183 11.75 -17.75 10.27
C MET A 183 13.02 -16.92 10.39
N GLU A 184 13.08 -15.75 9.75
CA GLU A 184 14.28 -14.91 9.74
C GLU A 184 13.94 -13.44 10.00
N ASN A 185 14.73 -12.79 10.85
CA ASN A 185 14.70 -11.35 11.13
C ASN A 185 13.34 -10.80 11.58
N CYS A 186 12.51 -11.63 12.22
CA CYS A 186 11.26 -11.20 12.81
C CYS A 186 10.80 -12.12 13.94
N ARG A 187 9.76 -11.69 14.65
CA ARG A 187 8.99 -12.48 15.60
C ARG A 187 7.51 -12.33 15.30
N ILE A 188 6.72 -13.35 15.61
CA ILE A 188 5.27 -13.26 15.54
C ILE A 188 4.75 -12.56 16.81
N GLY A 189 3.93 -11.54 16.62
CA GLY A 189 3.24 -10.82 17.68
C GLY A 189 1.84 -11.38 17.91
N ARG A 190 0.84 -10.48 18.02
CA ARG A 190 -0.55 -10.90 18.15
C ARG A 190 -1.03 -11.56 16.85
N VAL A 191 -1.77 -12.65 17.00
CA VAL A 191 -2.51 -13.31 15.92
C VAL A 191 -4.00 -13.13 16.17
N ARG A 192 -4.74 -12.89 15.09
CA ARG A 192 -6.20 -12.75 15.08
C ARG A 192 -6.75 -13.54 13.92
N ILE A 193 -7.97 -14.01 14.08
CA ILE A 193 -8.72 -14.74 13.07
C ILE A 193 -9.96 -13.92 12.74
N ASP A 194 -10.30 -13.86 11.46
CA ASP A 194 -11.57 -13.31 11.02
C ASP A 194 -12.69 -14.32 11.36
N PRO A 195 -13.72 -13.95 12.12
CA PRO A 195 -14.76 -14.88 12.52
C PRO A 195 -15.66 -15.33 11.36
N ASP A 196 -15.73 -14.56 10.29
CA ASP A 196 -16.68 -14.78 9.19
C ASP A 196 -16.03 -15.38 7.94
N THR A 197 -14.70 -15.36 7.85
CA THR A 197 -13.95 -15.86 6.69
C THR A 197 -12.71 -16.63 7.11
N PRO A 198 -12.19 -17.55 6.27
CA PRO A 198 -10.98 -18.32 6.59
C PRO A 198 -9.72 -17.45 6.45
N ARG A 199 -9.59 -16.43 7.28
CA ARG A 199 -8.46 -15.50 7.29
C ARG A 199 -7.77 -15.48 8.64
N LEU A 200 -6.45 -15.49 8.59
CA LEU A 200 -5.59 -15.25 9.74
C LEU A 200 -4.78 -13.97 9.51
N VAL A 201 -4.76 -13.11 10.51
CA VAL A 201 -4.03 -11.84 10.54
C VAL A 201 -2.99 -11.92 11.64
N ALA A 202 -1.73 -11.62 11.34
CA ALA A 202 -0.66 -11.66 12.31
C ALA A 202 0.19 -10.40 12.29
N GLU A 203 0.55 -9.91 13.47
CA GLU A 203 1.66 -8.96 13.61
C GLU A 203 2.98 -9.69 13.38
N VAL A 204 3.83 -9.10 12.56
CA VAL A 204 5.24 -9.47 12.43
C VAL A 204 6.06 -8.33 13.00
N LEU A 205 6.76 -8.61 14.09
CA LEU A 205 7.57 -7.66 14.84
C LEU A 205 9.03 -7.75 14.38
N PHE A 206 9.69 -6.61 14.29
CA PHE A 206 11.11 -6.49 14.01
C PHE A 206 11.87 -6.24 15.32
N ASP A 207 13.11 -6.68 15.40
CA ASP A 207 13.95 -6.47 16.60
C ASP A 207 14.59 -5.07 16.64
N ARG A 208 14.18 -4.19 15.72
CA ARG A 208 14.56 -2.78 15.69
C ARG A 208 13.40 -1.94 15.17
N LYS A 209 13.40 -0.67 15.57
CA LYS A 209 12.53 0.34 14.99
C LYS A 209 13.10 0.81 13.66
N LEU A 210 12.34 0.67 12.58
CA LEU A 210 12.66 1.22 11.27
C LEU A 210 12.36 2.72 11.26
N MET A 211 13.28 3.50 10.72
CA MET A 211 13.08 4.92 10.40
C MET A 211 12.64 5.09 8.94
N VAL A 212 12.15 6.29 8.59
CA VAL A 212 11.67 6.58 7.23
C VAL A 212 12.77 6.31 6.20
N GLY A 213 12.44 5.56 5.15
CA GLY A 213 13.33 5.13 4.09
C GLY A 213 14.10 3.85 4.37
N GLU A 214 14.19 3.41 5.63
CA GLU A 214 14.87 2.17 5.99
C GLU A 214 14.10 0.93 5.53
N THR A 215 14.85 -0.13 5.29
CA THR A 215 14.32 -1.41 4.82
C THR A 215 14.48 -2.53 5.84
N GLN A 216 13.59 -3.52 5.76
CA GLN A 216 13.70 -4.77 6.52
C GLN A 216 13.45 -5.95 5.59
N LEU A 217 14.38 -6.91 5.59
CA LEU A 217 14.18 -8.24 5.02
C LEU A 217 13.75 -9.18 6.16
N PHE A 218 12.67 -9.93 5.96
CA PHE A 218 12.22 -10.90 6.94
C PHE A 218 11.53 -12.08 6.26
N LYS A 219 11.47 -13.21 6.98
CA LYS A 219 10.83 -14.44 6.51
C LYS A 219 9.86 -15.00 7.53
N PHE A 220 8.74 -15.51 7.06
CA PHE A 220 7.72 -16.17 7.85
C PHE A 220 7.02 -17.24 7.01
N ARG A 221 6.34 -18.17 7.69
CA ARG A 221 5.61 -19.27 7.05
C ARG A 221 4.20 -19.34 7.61
N PHE A 222 3.21 -19.48 6.74
CA PHE A 222 1.88 -19.95 7.11
C PHE A 222 1.77 -21.46 6.85
N ASN A 223 1.03 -22.14 7.73
CA ASN A 223 0.63 -23.52 7.55
C ASN A 223 -0.89 -23.63 7.70
N ASP A 224 -1.51 -24.20 6.68
CA ASP A 224 -2.95 -24.42 6.55
C ASP A 224 -3.20 -25.94 6.45
N PRO A 225 -3.61 -26.58 7.55
CA PRO A 225 -3.84 -28.03 7.57
C PRO A 225 -5.27 -28.41 7.13
N SER A 226 -6.01 -27.52 6.44
CA SER A 226 -7.43 -27.75 6.12
C SER A 226 -7.66 -28.95 5.18
N GLY A 227 -6.67 -29.30 4.36
CA GLY A 227 -6.79 -30.37 3.36
C GLY A 227 -7.79 -30.06 2.25
N ILE A 228 -8.26 -28.81 2.15
CA ILE A 228 -9.21 -28.40 1.12
C ILE A 228 -8.46 -28.21 -0.19
N GLN A 229 -8.97 -28.85 -1.25
CA GLN A 229 -8.38 -28.77 -2.58
C GLN A 229 -8.30 -27.30 -3.02
N SER A 230 -7.12 -26.90 -3.49
CA SER A 230 -6.90 -25.59 -4.07
C SER A 230 -6.76 -25.69 -5.59
N ASN A 231 -7.22 -24.65 -6.29
CA ASN A 231 -7.13 -24.51 -7.74
C ASN A 231 -6.43 -23.22 -8.16
N GLN A 232 -6.05 -22.38 -7.20
CA GLN A 232 -5.34 -21.13 -7.45
C GLN A 232 -4.64 -20.66 -6.18
N HIS A 233 -3.55 -19.91 -6.38
CA HIS A 233 -2.90 -19.17 -5.32
C HIS A 233 -2.54 -17.77 -5.82
N TYR A 234 -2.69 -16.76 -4.98
CA TYR A 234 -2.45 -15.38 -5.38
C TYR A 234 -2.03 -14.48 -4.21
N LEU A 235 -1.45 -13.32 -4.55
CA LEU A 235 -1.14 -12.27 -3.59
C LEU A 235 -1.92 -10.99 -3.89
N TRP A 236 -2.43 -10.35 -2.83
CA TRP A 236 -2.87 -8.96 -2.88
C TRP A 236 -1.68 -8.02 -2.80
N VAL A 237 -1.52 -7.20 -3.82
CA VAL A 237 -0.46 -6.19 -3.90
C VAL A 237 -1.10 -4.83 -3.64
N ARG A 238 -0.86 -4.27 -2.45
CA ARG A 238 -1.49 -3.03 -1.99
C ARG A 238 -0.76 -1.76 -2.44
N PHE A 239 0.53 -1.86 -2.67
CA PHE A 239 1.40 -0.76 -3.06
C PHE A 239 2.14 -1.13 -4.33
N PRO A 240 2.61 -0.17 -5.13
CA PRO A 240 3.54 -0.47 -6.21
C PRO A 240 4.73 -1.27 -5.67
N ALA A 241 4.93 -2.47 -6.19
CA ALA A 241 5.99 -3.38 -5.78
C ALA A 241 6.97 -3.56 -6.93
N ARG A 242 8.28 -3.56 -6.64
CA ARG A 242 9.31 -3.77 -7.66
C ARG A 242 9.29 -5.18 -8.21
N GLN A 243 9.08 -6.16 -7.32
CA GLN A 243 9.09 -7.56 -7.71
C GLN A 243 8.16 -8.39 -6.84
N VAL A 244 7.26 -9.13 -7.47
CA VAL A 244 6.45 -10.15 -6.81
C VAL A 244 6.70 -11.47 -7.50
N VAL A 245 7.20 -12.45 -6.75
CA VAL A 245 7.46 -13.80 -7.22
C VAL A 245 6.60 -14.76 -6.42
N ILE A 246 5.84 -15.59 -7.11
CA ILE A 246 5.11 -16.71 -6.52
C ILE A 246 5.61 -17.96 -7.23
N GLN A 247 6.03 -18.96 -6.46
CA GLN A 247 6.30 -20.31 -6.93
C GLN A 247 5.35 -21.27 -6.23
N VAL A 248 4.69 -22.13 -6.99
CA VAL A 248 3.88 -23.23 -6.47
C VAL A 248 4.59 -24.55 -6.79
N ASN A 249 4.80 -25.36 -5.77
CA ASN A 249 5.45 -26.67 -5.84
C ASN A 249 4.41 -27.76 -5.59
N PHE A 250 4.25 -28.68 -6.53
CA PHE A 250 3.27 -29.76 -6.48
C PHE A 250 3.88 -31.07 -5.97
N HIS A 251 3.10 -31.79 -5.18
CA HIS A 251 3.43 -33.16 -4.78
C HIS A 251 3.54 -34.08 -6.02
N PRO A 252 4.49 -35.04 -6.07
CA PRO A 252 4.64 -35.96 -7.20
C PRO A 252 3.37 -36.75 -7.56
N ASP A 253 2.52 -37.04 -6.58
CA ASP A 253 1.27 -37.79 -6.79
C ASP A 253 0.05 -36.90 -7.10
N ALA A 254 0.23 -35.57 -7.13
CA ALA A 254 -0.82 -34.60 -7.37
C ALA A 254 -0.33 -33.50 -8.31
N LEU A 255 -0.21 -33.85 -9.60
CA LEU A 255 0.21 -32.92 -10.64
C LEU A 255 -1.00 -32.34 -11.37
N PRO A 256 -1.02 -31.01 -11.63
CA PRO A 256 -2.06 -30.40 -12.43
C PRO A 256 -1.94 -30.77 -13.90
N ALA A 257 -3.07 -30.85 -14.60
CA ALA A 257 -3.14 -31.08 -16.04
C ALA A 257 -2.86 -29.80 -16.83
N VAL A 258 -3.40 -28.66 -16.34
CA VAL A 258 -3.26 -27.35 -16.97
C VAL A 258 -2.92 -26.32 -15.91
N CYS A 259 -2.02 -25.39 -16.25
CA CYS A 259 -1.62 -24.29 -15.38
C CYS A 259 -1.69 -22.96 -16.14
N TRP A 260 -2.01 -21.88 -15.44
CA TRP A 260 -1.96 -20.53 -16.00
C TRP A 260 -1.51 -19.52 -14.95
N ARG A 261 -0.95 -18.41 -15.41
CA ARG A 261 -0.76 -17.20 -14.60
C ARG A 261 -1.86 -16.20 -14.89
N PHE A 262 -2.23 -15.41 -13.90
CA PHE A 262 -3.24 -14.36 -14.06
C PHE A 262 -2.92 -13.09 -13.29
N HIS A 263 -3.55 -11.99 -13.72
CA HIS A 263 -3.52 -10.71 -13.04
C HIS A 263 -4.94 -10.12 -12.95
N ARG A 264 -5.35 -9.60 -11.79
CA ARG A 264 -6.67 -8.95 -11.59
C ARG A 264 -6.51 -7.58 -10.94
N ARG A 265 -7.51 -6.71 -11.11
CA ARG A 265 -7.55 -5.41 -10.41
C ARG A 265 -7.94 -5.52 -8.93
N HIS A 266 -8.77 -6.50 -8.61
CA HIS A 266 -9.35 -6.80 -7.30
C HIS A 266 -9.94 -8.21 -7.34
N GLU A 267 -10.24 -8.75 -6.17
CA GLU A 267 -10.75 -10.10 -6.00
C GLU A 267 -12.15 -10.27 -6.59
N GLY A 268 -12.32 -11.35 -7.35
CA GLY A 268 -13.55 -11.65 -8.08
C GLY A 268 -13.88 -10.69 -9.22
N GLY A 269 -12.94 -9.83 -9.61
CA GLY A 269 -12.95 -9.16 -10.92
C GLY A 269 -12.40 -10.07 -12.03
N PRO A 270 -12.56 -9.69 -13.31
CA PRO A 270 -12.06 -10.48 -14.43
C PRO A 270 -10.52 -10.48 -14.48
N ASP A 271 -9.97 -11.55 -15.05
CA ASP A 271 -8.55 -11.63 -15.39
C ASP A 271 -8.23 -10.56 -16.46
N LEU A 272 -7.31 -9.65 -16.13
CA LEU A 272 -6.76 -8.68 -17.09
C LEU A 272 -5.80 -9.36 -18.07
N THR A 273 -5.05 -10.33 -17.56
CA THR A 273 -4.22 -11.24 -18.34
C THR A 273 -4.44 -12.64 -17.80
N ARG A 274 -4.51 -13.61 -18.70
CA ARG A 274 -4.54 -15.04 -18.40
C ARG A 274 -3.72 -15.74 -19.46
N GLU A 275 -2.66 -16.39 -19.04
CA GLU A 275 -1.70 -17.03 -19.94
C GLU A 275 -1.39 -18.43 -19.42
N GLU A 276 -1.58 -19.44 -20.26
CA GLU A 276 -1.21 -20.81 -19.95
C GLU A 276 0.30 -20.92 -19.79
N ILE A 277 0.73 -21.74 -18.84
CA ILE A 277 2.14 -21.99 -18.53
C ILE A 277 2.38 -23.48 -18.37
N THR A 278 3.56 -23.93 -18.75
CA THR A 278 3.94 -25.34 -18.68
C THR A 278 4.39 -25.70 -17.26
N LEU A 279 3.92 -26.84 -16.75
CA LEU A 279 4.47 -27.47 -15.56
C LEU A 279 5.91 -27.94 -15.84
N GLY A 280 6.89 -27.37 -15.14
CA GLY A 280 8.29 -27.73 -15.31
C GLY A 280 8.63 -29.13 -14.77
N PRO A 281 9.78 -29.71 -15.14
CA PRO A 281 10.21 -31.05 -14.69
C PRO A 281 10.40 -31.16 -13.17
N HIS A 282 10.59 -30.03 -12.50
CA HIS A 282 10.67 -29.96 -11.03
C HIS A 282 9.30 -29.91 -10.34
N ARG A 283 8.19 -30.14 -11.07
CA ARG A 283 6.81 -30.12 -10.58
C ARG A 283 6.43 -28.78 -9.95
N SER A 284 6.91 -27.69 -10.54
CA SER A 284 6.63 -26.35 -10.06
C SER A 284 6.30 -25.41 -11.19
N ILE A 285 5.46 -24.43 -10.89
CA ILE A 285 5.15 -23.28 -11.74
C ILE A 285 5.50 -22.00 -10.98
N HIS A 286 5.73 -20.91 -11.71
CA HIS A 286 5.99 -19.63 -11.08
C HIS A 286 5.49 -18.46 -11.93
N VAL A 287 5.30 -17.32 -11.28
CA VAL A 287 5.08 -16.03 -11.92
C VAL A 287 6.02 -15.00 -11.31
N VAL A 288 6.57 -14.15 -12.17
CA VAL A 288 7.35 -12.97 -11.78
C VAL A 288 6.65 -11.74 -12.34
N ALA A 289 6.15 -10.89 -11.47
CA ALA A 289 5.65 -9.56 -11.83
C ALA A 289 6.68 -8.51 -11.40
N THR A 290 7.16 -7.72 -12.36
CA THR A 290 8.06 -6.58 -12.13
C THR A 290 7.29 -5.28 -12.26
N ASP A 291 7.68 -4.26 -11.49
CA ASP A 291 7.02 -2.94 -11.45
C ASP A 291 5.48 -3.03 -11.30
N MET A 292 5.07 -4.00 -10.49
CA MET A 292 3.70 -4.39 -10.25
C MET A 292 2.90 -3.23 -9.67
N GLN A 293 1.81 -2.86 -10.34
CA GLN A 293 0.83 -1.91 -9.82
C GLN A 293 -0.15 -2.62 -8.86
N PRO A 294 -0.82 -1.89 -7.95
CA PRO A 294 -1.71 -2.54 -7.01
C PRO A 294 -2.87 -3.30 -7.66
N GLY A 295 -3.05 -4.53 -7.20
CA GLY A 295 -3.97 -5.50 -7.78
C GLY A 295 -3.74 -6.87 -7.17
N LEU A 296 -3.95 -7.89 -7.99
CA LEU A 296 -3.68 -9.27 -7.67
C LEU A 296 -2.83 -9.90 -8.77
N VAL A 297 -1.88 -10.72 -8.37
CA VAL A 297 -1.13 -11.61 -9.26
C VAL A 297 -1.19 -13.02 -8.69
N GLY A 298 -1.37 -14.01 -9.54
CA GLY A 298 -1.54 -15.38 -9.10
C GLY A 298 -1.27 -16.42 -10.17
N LEU A 299 -1.35 -17.67 -9.72
CA LEU A 299 -1.23 -18.89 -10.50
C LEU A 299 -2.51 -19.68 -10.28
N GLY A 300 -3.07 -20.22 -11.35
CA GLY A 300 -4.22 -21.11 -11.31
C GLY A 300 -3.90 -22.43 -12.01
N TRP A 301 -4.61 -23.47 -11.64
CA TRP A 301 -4.43 -24.80 -12.20
C TRP A 301 -5.72 -25.61 -12.17
N ASP A 302 -5.76 -26.59 -13.08
CA ASP A 302 -6.79 -27.61 -13.15
C ASP A 302 -6.16 -28.98 -12.93
N TRP A 303 -6.90 -29.86 -12.25
CA TRP A 303 -6.49 -31.22 -11.92
C TRP A 303 -7.03 -32.26 -12.90
N SER A 304 -7.94 -31.86 -13.79
CA SER A 304 -8.66 -32.72 -14.74
C SER A 304 -8.11 -32.68 -16.16
#